data_AF-A0A5B8UP60-F1
#
_entry.id   AF-A0A5B8UP60-F1
#
_cell.length_a   1.000
_cell.length_b   1.000
_cell.length_c   1.000
_cell.angle_alpha   90.00
_cell.angle_beta   90.00
_cell.angle_gamma   90.00
#
_symmetry.space_group_name_H-M   'P 1'
#
loop_
_entity.id
_entity.type
_entity.pdbx_description
1 polymer ?
#
loop_
_entity_poly.entity_id
_entity_poly.type
_entity_poly.pdbx_seq_one_letter_code
_entity_poly.pdbx_strand_id
1 'polypeptide(L)'
;MQRSRLHERRQMHKRHELLQRSRLRHKSLLHKSLTAVYKLSLLQATLPENFLCNRLAAFLTPNNFRMKKFFAVLLVFACASAKAQINKVSLQASGLTCSMCSKAVKNALEAVSFVDKVQVDIKNQQYNLSFKEGSVVDLDALNKAVQDAGFSVASLKASALVHQLKVEKDEHLKIGDENFHFLNAAGQTLDGVVNFSVVDKGFVSAKEFKKYAAMTKMTCVQTGHTAKCCASPQASVNSRIYHVVI
;
A
#
# COMPACT_ATOMS: atom_id res chain seq x y z
N MET A 1 -36.57 -45.88 44.95
CA MET A 1 -36.10 -44.49 44.71
C MET A 1 -34.63 -44.32 44.27
N GLN A 2 -33.71 -45.29 44.43
CA GLN A 2 -32.31 -45.13 43.98
C GLN A 2 -32.09 -45.40 42.47
N ARG A 3 -32.85 -46.33 41.86
CA ARG A 3 -32.71 -46.68 40.43
C ARG A 3 -33.10 -45.55 39.47
N SER A 4 -34.10 -44.73 39.80
CA SER A 4 -34.52 -43.58 38.99
C SER A 4 -33.44 -42.49 38.93
N ARG A 5 -32.82 -42.19 40.07
CA ARG A 5 -31.71 -41.23 40.17
C ARG A 5 -30.46 -41.69 39.40
N LEU A 6 -30.19 -42.99 39.36
CA LEU A 6 -29.09 -43.54 38.56
C LEU A 6 -29.36 -43.42 37.05
N HIS A 7 -30.62 -43.57 36.64
CA HIS A 7 -31.05 -43.42 35.24
C HIS A 7 -30.94 -41.96 34.77
N GLU A 8 -31.36 -40.99 35.59
CA GLU A 8 -31.20 -39.57 35.29
C GLU A 8 -29.73 -39.15 35.18
N ARG A 9 -28.85 -39.64 36.08
CA ARG A 9 -27.40 -39.38 35.98
C ARG A 9 -26.80 -39.94 34.69
N ARG A 10 -27.22 -41.13 34.25
CA ARG A 10 -26.79 -41.72 32.97
C ARG A 10 -27.28 -40.90 31.77
N GLN A 11 -28.50 -40.36 31.82
CA GLN A 11 -29.01 -39.50 30.75
C GLN A 11 -28.30 -38.14 30.69
N MET A 12 -27.98 -37.55 31.84
CA MET A 12 -27.22 -36.30 31.91
C MET A 12 -25.79 -36.49 31.35
N HIS A 13 -25.12 -37.60 31.68
CA HIS A 13 -23.80 -37.91 31.12
C HIS A 13 -23.83 -38.10 29.59
N LYS A 14 -24.83 -38.82 29.05
CA LYS A 14 -25.00 -38.97 27.59
C LYS A 14 -25.25 -37.63 26.89
N ARG A 15 -26.05 -36.74 27.48
CA ARG A 15 -26.28 -35.38 26.93
C ARG A 15 -24.98 -34.57 26.91
N HIS A 16 -24.17 -34.67 27.96
CA HIS A 16 -22.89 -33.95 28.04
C HIS A 16 -21.88 -34.47 27.01
N GLU A 17 -21.78 -35.79 26.80
CA GLU A 17 -20.94 -36.38 25.74
C GLU A 17 -21.39 -35.93 24.34
N LEU A 18 -22.71 -35.91 24.06
CA LEU A 18 -23.23 -35.48 22.76
C LEU A 18 -22.92 -34.01 22.49
N LEU A 19 -23.03 -33.14 23.50
CA LEU A 19 -22.66 -31.73 23.39
C LEU A 19 -21.16 -31.54 23.15
N GLN A 20 -20.30 -32.28 23.85
CA GLN A 20 -18.85 -32.24 23.61
C GLN A 20 -18.49 -32.73 22.20
N ARG A 21 -19.10 -33.83 21.73
CA ARG A 21 -18.91 -34.33 20.35
C ARG A 21 -19.41 -33.34 19.30
N SER A 22 -20.48 -32.59 19.56
CA SER A 22 -20.95 -31.53 18.65
C SER A 22 -19.95 -30.37 18.56
N ARG A 23 -19.40 -29.91 19.69
CA ARG A 23 -18.39 -28.83 19.73
C ARG A 23 -17.09 -29.23 19.02
N LEU A 24 -16.64 -30.47 19.18
CA LEU A 24 -15.45 -30.99 18.50
C LEU A 24 -15.65 -31.09 16.98
N ARG A 25 -16.84 -31.51 16.52
CA ARG A 25 -17.19 -31.50 15.09
C ARG A 25 -17.20 -30.09 14.50
N HIS A 26 -17.73 -29.11 15.25
CA HIS A 26 -17.75 -27.71 14.81
C HIS A 26 -16.33 -27.10 14.72
N LYS A 27 -15.45 -27.40 15.70
CA LYS A 27 -14.03 -26.99 15.64
C LYS A 27 -13.28 -27.66 14.48
N SER A 28 -13.53 -28.94 14.21
CA SER A 28 -12.93 -29.68 13.09
C SER A 28 -13.35 -29.10 11.74
N LEU A 29 -14.63 -28.74 11.57
CA LEU A 29 -15.14 -28.10 10.36
C LEU A 29 -14.53 -26.72 10.13
N LEU A 30 -14.43 -25.90 11.19
CA LEU A 30 -13.77 -24.59 11.12
C LEU A 30 -12.29 -24.73 10.75
N HIS A 31 -11.57 -25.66 11.35
CA HIS A 31 -10.14 -25.87 11.04
C HIS A 31 -9.92 -26.39 9.62
N LYS A 32 -10.80 -27.24 9.09
CA LYS A 32 -10.76 -27.71 7.68
C LYS A 32 -11.06 -26.57 6.70
N SER A 33 -11.95 -25.65 7.05
CA SER A 33 -12.21 -24.47 6.22
C SER A 33 -11.03 -23.49 6.20
N LEU A 34 -10.39 -23.26 7.35
CA LEU A 34 -9.22 -22.37 7.44
C LEU A 34 -7.99 -22.95 6.72
N THR A 35 -7.74 -24.26 6.80
CA THR A 35 -6.63 -24.88 6.03
C THR A 35 -6.91 -24.94 4.53
N ALA A 36 -8.17 -25.05 4.10
CA ALA A 36 -8.54 -24.94 2.69
C ALA A 36 -8.27 -23.52 2.14
N VAL A 37 -8.60 -22.48 2.91
CA VAL A 37 -8.35 -21.08 2.54
C VAL A 37 -6.84 -20.78 2.48
N TYR A 38 -6.06 -21.25 3.47
CA TYR A 38 -4.60 -21.06 3.46
C TYR A 38 -3.91 -21.80 2.32
N LYS A 39 -4.35 -23.03 1.99
CA LYS A 39 -3.78 -23.82 0.88
C LYS A 39 -4.13 -23.26 -0.50
N LEU A 40 -5.24 -22.52 -0.61
CA LEU A 40 -5.59 -21.77 -1.83
C LEU A 40 -4.72 -20.51 -2.00
N SER A 41 -4.37 -19.83 -0.91
CA SER A 41 -3.49 -18.65 -0.97
C SER A 41 -2.03 -19.00 -1.33
N LEU A 42 -1.55 -20.19 -0.93
CA LEU A 42 -0.17 -20.62 -1.19
C LEU A 42 0.05 -21.16 -2.61
N LEU A 43 -1.00 -21.49 -3.36
CA LEU A 43 -0.86 -21.96 -4.74
C LEU A 43 -0.76 -20.82 -5.78
N GLN A 44 -0.98 -19.57 -5.36
CA GLN A 44 -0.83 -18.38 -6.20
C GLN A 44 0.58 -17.76 -6.15
N ALA A 45 1.49 -18.30 -5.34
CA ALA A 45 2.78 -17.67 -5.04
C ALA A 45 3.97 -18.21 -5.86
N THR A 46 3.79 -19.16 -6.80
CA THR A 46 4.92 -19.77 -7.53
C THR A 46 4.69 -19.97 -9.02
N LEU A 47 3.89 -19.12 -9.67
CA LEU A 47 3.79 -19.13 -11.13
C LEU A 47 4.13 -17.73 -11.69
N PRO A 48 5.14 -17.62 -12.57
CA PRO A 48 5.51 -16.35 -13.17
C PRO A 48 4.36 -15.85 -14.04
N GLU A 49 3.94 -14.60 -13.80
CA GLU A 49 2.75 -13.96 -14.38
C GLU A 49 2.81 -13.77 -15.91
N ASN A 50 3.91 -14.17 -16.56
CA ASN A 50 4.11 -14.01 -17.99
C ASN A 50 3.73 -15.24 -18.84
N PHE A 51 3.17 -16.31 -18.26
CA PHE A 51 2.86 -17.55 -19.01
C PHE A 51 1.38 -17.88 -19.23
N LEU A 52 0.45 -17.22 -18.52
CA LEU A 52 -0.98 -17.55 -18.63
C LEU A 52 -1.74 -16.76 -19.72
N CYS A 53 -1.20 -15.63 -20.19
CA CYS A 53 -1.87 -14.83 -21.22
C CYS A 53 -1.75 -15.46 -22.62
N ASN A 54 -0.62 -16.09 -22.96
CA ASN A 54 -0.38 -16.57 -24.33
C ASN A 54 -0.90 -17.99 -24.63
N ARG A 55 -1.27 -18.80 -23.61
CA ARG A 55 -1.79 -20.16 -23.82
C ARG A 55 -3.30 -20.32 -23.68
N LEU A 56 -4.02 -19.33 -23.15
CA LEU A 56 -5.49 -19.38 -23.06
C LEU A 56 -6.21 -18.93 -24.34
N ALA A 57 -5.50 -18.35 -25.31
CA ALA A 57 -6.04 -18.05 -26.64
C ALA A 57 -6.37 -19.32 -27.46
N ALA A 58 -5.83 -20.49 -27.09
CA ALA A 58 -6.00 -21.73 -27.85
C ALA A 58 -7.27 -22.54 -27.49
N PHE A 59 -8.08 -22.11 -26.51
CA PHE A 59 -9.28 -22.86 -26.08
C PHE A 59 -10.61 -22.25 -26.54
N LEU A 60 -10.58 -21.22 -27.39
CA LEU A 60 -11.77 -20.60 -27.97
C LEU A 60 -11.97 -21.09 -29.41
N THR A 61 -12.35 -22.36 -29.58
CA THR A 61 -13.12 -22.75 -30.77
C THR A 61 -14.62 -22.63 -30.45
N PRO A 62 -15.41 -22.03 -31.36
CA PRO A 62 -16.79 -21.70 -31.07
C PRO A 62 -17.67 -22.89 -31.42
N ASN A 63 -18.28 -23.52 -30.42
CA ASN A 63 -19.62 -24.05 -30.62
C ASN A 63 -20.39 -24.16 -29.31
N ASN A 64 -21.62 -23.65 -29.36
CA ASN A 64 -22.71 -23.82 -28.37
C ASN A 64 -22.77 -22.75 -27.27
N PHE A 65 -23.10 -21.55 -27.72
CA PHE A 65 -23.45 -20.34 -26.98
C PHE A 65 -24.87 -20.44 -26.37
N ARG A 66 -25.06 -21.17 -25.26
CA ARG A 66 -26.35 -21.12 -24.54
C ARG A 66 -26.28 -21.59 -23.08
N MET A 67 -25.56 -20.83 -22.24
CA MET A 67 -25.56 -20.82 -20.75
C MET A 67 -24.14 -20.74 -20.16
N LYS A 68 -23.35 -19.74 -20.56
CA LYS A 68 -22.10 -19.38 -19.86
C LYS A 68 -21.90 -17.87 -19.70
N LYS A 69 -22.96 -17.08 -19.93
CA LYS A 69 -22.90 -15.61 -19.76
C LYS A 69 -22.77 -15.18 -18.29
N PHE A 70 -23.14 -16.03 -17.33
CA PHE A 70 -23.02 -15.70 -15.91
C PHE A 70 -21.64 -16.05 -15.32
N PHE A 71 -21.00 -17.14 -15.75
CA PHE A 71 -19.70 -17.56 -15.20
C PHE A 71 -18.51 -16.79 -15.79
N ALA A 72 -18.60 -16.31 -17.04
CA ALA A 72 -17.55 -15.48 -17.62
C ALA A 72 -17.51 -14.06 -17.03
N VAL A 73 -18.63 -13.52 -16.56
CA VAL A 73 -18.71 -12.17 -15.97
C VAL A 73 -18.14 -12.14 -14.54
N LEU A 74 -18.27 -13.24 -13.78
CA LEU A 74 -17.83 -13.31 -12.38
C LEU A 74 -16.31 -13.48 -12.22
N LEU A 75 -15.63 -13.99 -13.25
CA LEU A 75 -14.16 -14.18 -13.27
C LEU A 75 -13.41 -12.98 -13.87
N VAL A 76 -14.08 -12.17 -14.71
CA VAL A 76 -13.55 -10.91 -15.24
C VAL A 76 -13.62 -9.77 -14.20
N PHE A 77 -14.55 -9.83 -13.24
CA PHE A 77 -14.66 -8.83 -12.16
C PHE A 77 -13.60 -8.99 -11.04
N ALA A 78 -12.84 -10.10 -11.03
CA ALA A 78 -11.82 -10.38 -10.02
C ALA A 78 -10.43 -9.78 -10.36
N CYS A 79 -10.24 -9.25 -11.57
CA CYS A 79 -9.06 -8.45 -11.91
C CYS A 79 -9.28 -6.97 -11.58
N ALA A 80 -9.73 -6.67 -10.35
CA ALA A 80 -9.56 -5.33 -9.81
C ALA A 80 -8.05 -5.10 -9.70
N SER A 81 -7.48 -4.43 -10.72
CA SER A 81 -6.08 -4.04 -10.74
C SER A 81 -5.75 -3.37 -9.42
N ALA A 82 -4.90 -4.01 -8.60
CA ALA A 82 -4.31 -3.35 -7.45
C ALA A 82 -3.50 -2.18 -8.01
N LYS A 83 -4.08 -0.97 -8.01
CA LYS A 83 -3.35 0.23 -8.37
C LYS A 83 -2.16 0.34 -7.41
N ALA A 84 -0.95 0.53 -7.97
CA ALA A 84 0.21 0.84 -7.15
C ALA A 84 -0.11 2.10 -6.35
N GLN A 85 -0.11 2.01 -5.02
CA GLN A 85 -0.48 3.11 -4.13
C GLN A 85 0.57 3.26 -3.03
N ILE A 86 0.76 4.50 -2.58
CA ILE A 86 1.58 4.78 -1.40
C ILE A 86 0.83 4.25 -0.18
N ASN A 87 1.47 3.36 0.57
CA ASN A 87 0.84 2.73 1.74
C ASN A 87 1.44 3.22 3.07
N LYS A 88 2.69 3.69 3.05
CA LYS A 88 3.40 4.18 4.23
C LYS A 88 4.28 5.36 3.87
N VAL A 89 4.46 6.25 4.83
CA VAL A 89 5.44 7.33 4.75
C VAL A 89 6.27 7.36 6.03
N SER A 90 7.56 7.55 5.89
CA SER A 90 8.49 7.87 6.96
C SER A 90 8.89 9.33 6.82
N LEU A 91 8.47 10.17 7.77
CA LEU A 91 8.75 11.60 7.80
C LEU A 91 9.72 11.91 8.95
N GLN A 92 10.75 12.69 8.68
CA GLN A 92 11.63 13.26 9.70
C GLN A 92 11.42 14.76 9.75
N ALA A 93 11.15 15.29 10.95
CA ALA A 93 11.00 16.73 11.16
C ALA A 93 12.30 17.32 11.73
N SER A 94 12.55 18.59 11.42
CA SER A 94 13.65 19.38 11.96
C SER A 94 13.14 20.38 13.01
N GLY A 95 14.05 20.87 13.86
CA GLY A 95 13.72 21.84 14.91
C GLY A 95 13.09 21.24 16.18
N LEU A 96 13.15 19.91 16.34
CA LEU A 96 12.64 19.22 17.52
C LEU A 96 13.66 19.27 18.67
N THR A 97 13.52 20.23 19.59
CA THR A 97 14.40 20.39 20.76
C THR A 97 13.77 19.93 22.07
N CYS A 98 12.48 19.58 22.06
CA CYS A 98 11.72 19.17 23.25
C CYS A 98 10.75 18.01 22.92
N SER A 99 10.44 17.18 23.92
CA SER A 99 9.42 16.13 23.82
C SER A 99 8.03 16.67 23.46
N MET A 100 7.71 17.89 23.92
CA MET A 100 6.46 18.59 23.55
C MET A 100 6.43 18.98 22.07
N CYS A 101 7.56 19.41 21.50
CA CYS A 101 7.68 19.70 20.06
C CYS A 101 7.38 18.43 19.24
N SER A 102 7.96 17.30 19.65
CA SER A 102 7.74 16.03 18.95
C SER A 102 6.27 15.59 19.01
N LYS A 103 5.61 15.81 20.16
CA LYS A 103 4.18 15.54 20.34
C LYS A 103 3.29 16.46 19.50
N ALA A 104 3.64 17.75 19.37
CA ALA A 104 2.89 18.69 18.54
C ALA A 104 2.87 18.24 17.07
N VAL A 105 4.03 17.86 16.52
CA VAL A 105 4.12 17.32 15.16
C VAL A 105 3.32 16.02 15.02
N LYS A 106 3.42 15.10 15.99
CA LYS A 106 2.63 13.86 15.99
C LYS A 106 1.13 14.17 15.88
N ASN A 107 0.63 15.06 16.71
CA ASN A 107 -0.79 15.42 16.76
C ASN A 107 -1.24 16.10 15.46
N ALA A 108 -0.41 16.97 14.87
CA ALA A 108 -0.71 17.60 13.60
C ALA A 108 -0.82 16.58 12.46
N LEU A 109 0.08 15.59 12.42
CA LEU A 109 0.04 14.51 11.44
C LEU A 109 -1.17 13.57 11.66
N GLU A 110 -1.53 13.27 12.91
CA GLU A 110 -2.72 12.48 13.23
C GLU A 110 -4.03 13.17 12.86
N ALA A 111 -4.05 14.50 12.79
CA ALA A 111 -5.21 15.29 12.38
C ALA A 111 -5.46 15.32 10.86
N VAL A 112 -4.49 14.85 10.06
CA VAL A 112 -4.64 14.80 8.60
C VAL A 112 -5.65 13.72 8.21
N SER A 113 -6.63 14.09 7.37
CA SER A 113 -7.85 13.31 7.12
C SER A 113 -7.61 11.87 6.64
N PHE A 114 -6.58 11.65 5.81
CA PHE A 114 -6.23 10.35 5.23
C PHE A 114 -5.24 9.53 6.08
N VAL A 115 -4.71 10.09 7.18
CA VAL A 115 -3.81 9.38 8.09
C VAL A 115 -4.62 8.45 9.00
N ASP A 116 -4.17 7.20 9.10
CA ASP A 116 -4.75 6.19 9.99
C ASP A 116 -3.96 6.09 11.31
N LYS A 117 -2.64 5.99 11.21
CA LYS A 117 -1.77 5.79 12.37
C LYS A 117 -0.45 6.51 12.21
N VAL A 118 0.01 7.16 13.28
CA VAL A 118 1.37 7.74 13.38
C VAL A 118 2.16 7.04 14.48
N GLN A 119 3.24 6.37 14.10
CA GLN A 119 4.18 5.75 15.02
C GLN A 119 5.46 6.58 15.10
N VAL A 120 5.79 7.04 16.30
CA VAL A 120 7.00 7.85 16.53
C VAL A 120 8.15 6.95 16.92
N ASP A 121 9.23 7.00 16.13
CA ASP A 121 10.53 6.50 16.51
C ASP A 121 11.35 7.64 17.10
N ILE A 122 11.39 7.67 18.43
CA ILE A 122 12.07 8.72 19.20
C ILE A 122 13.59 8.68 18.96
N LYS A 123 14.18 7.50 18.72
CA LYS A 123 15.63 7.37 18.54
C LYS A 123 16.08 8.04 17.24
N ASN A 124 15.29 7.86 16.18
CA ASN A 124 15.60 8.38 14.85
C ASN A 124 14.87 9.70 14.54
N GLN A 125 14.08 10.23 15.49
CA GLN A 125 13.24 11.43 15.31
C GLN A 125 12.30 11.31 14.09
N GLN A 126 11.77 10.09 13.88
CA GLN A 126 11.04 9.72 12.67
C GLN A 126 9.58 9.41 12.99
N TYR A 127 8.69 9.81 12.09
CA TYR A 127 7.26 9.60 12.14
C TYR A 127 6.90 8.62 11.03
N ASN A 128 6.48 7.41 11.40
CA ASN A 128 6.03 6.39 10.48
C ASN A 128 4.50 6.44 10.38
N LEU A 129 4.01 6.91 9.25
CA LEU A 129 2.60 7.08 8.95
C LEU A 129 2.08 5.88 8.15
N SER A 130 0.91 5.40 8.56
CA SER A 130 0.04 4.53 7.76
C SER A 130 -1.20 5.31 7.37
N PHE A 131 -1.74 5.01 6.18
CA PHE A 131 -2.90 5.69 5.63
C PHE A 131 -4.14 4.79 5.64
N LYS A 132 -5.31 5.42 5.62
CA LYS A 132 -6.59 4.72 5.51
C LYS A 132 -6.72 4.08 4.13
N GLU A 133 -7.28 2.87 4.09
CA GLU A 133 -7.49 2.14 2.83
C GLU A 133 -8.35 2.96 1.86
N GLY A 134 -7.93 3.03 0.60
CA GLY A 134 -8.65 3.76 -0.46
C GLY A 134 -8.59 5.28 -0.37
N SER A 135 -7.82 5.85 0.55
CA SER A 135 -7.63 7.30 0.63
C SER A 135 -6.55 7.79 -0.33
N VAL A 136 -6.77 8.96 -0.93
CA VAL A 136 -5.75 9.64 -1.74
C VAL A 136 -4.73 10.29 -0.79
N VAL A 137 -3.45 9.94 -0.96
CA VAL A 137 -2.36 10.42 -0.11
C VAL A 137 -1.72 11.65 -0.75
N ASP A 138 -1.91 12.79 -0.10
CA ASP A 138 -1.28 14.06 -0.49
C ASP A 138 -0.05 14.33 0.40
N LEU A 139 1.15 14.29 -0.19
CA LEU A 139 2.39 14.52 0.55
C LEU A 139 2.58 16.00 0.91
N ASP A 140 2.04 16.93 0.13
CA ASP A 140 2.08 18.36 0.44
C ASP A 140 1.18 18.67 1.65
N ALA A 141 0.05 17.97 1.81
CA ALA A 141 -0.78 18.09 3.00
C ALA A 141 -0.04 17.66 4.28
N LEU A 142 0.80 16.63 4.22
CA LEU A 142 1.65 16.22 5.35
C LEU A 142 2.70 17.30 5.66
N ASN A 143 3.37 17.83 4.63
CA ASN A 143 4.34 18.91 4.79
C ASN A 143 3.69 20.15 5.41
N LYS A 144 2.51 20.53 4.90
CA LYS A 144 1.73 21.64 5.43
C LYS A 144 1.33 21.43 6.89
N ALA A 145 0.89 20.23 7.27
CA ALA A 145 0.56 19.94 8.68
C ALA A 145 1.78 20.13 9.61
N VAL A 146 2.98 19.74 9.17
CA VAL A 146 4.23 19.95 9.94
C VAL A 146 4.58 21.44 10.01
N GLN A 147 4.42 22.18 8.92
CA GLN A 147 4.67 23.63 8.88
C GLN A 147 3.68 24.42 9.74
N ASP A 148 2.40 24.07 9.69
CA ASP A 148 1.35 24.69 10.51
C ASP A 148 1.58 24.40 12.01
N ALA A 149 2.27 23.30 12.35
CA ALA A 149 2.74 23.02 13.71
C ALA A 149 4.01 23.81 14.13
N GLY A 150 4.59 24.60 13.22
CA GLY A 150 5.79 25.43 13.47
C GLY A 150 7.13 24.73 13.20
N PHE A 151 7.13 23.61 12.47
CA PHE A 151 8.34 22.83 12.17
C PHE A 151 8.57 22.71 10.67
N SER A 152 9.65 22.04 10.26
CA SER A 152 9.96 21.81 8.84
C SER A 152 10.32 20.36 8.59
N VAL A 153 9.93 19.82 7.44
CA VAL A 153 10.30 18.46 7.04
C VAL A 153 11.77 18.44 6.61
N ALA A 154 12.54 17.54 7.22
CA ALA A 154 13.95 17.31 6.91
C ALA A 154 14.13 16.21 5.86
N SER A 155 13.28 15.18 5.92
CA SER A 155 13.27 14.07 4.97
C SER A 155 11.88 13.43 4.93
N LEU A 156 11.43 13.03 3.75
CA LEU A 156 10.22 12.23 3.58
C LEU A 156 10.53 11.04 2.67
N LYS A 157 10.29 9.83 3.17
CA LYS A 157 10.40 8.58 2.41
C LYS A 157 9.02 7.98 2.25
N ALA A 158 8.56 7.81 1.02
CA ALA A 158 7.31 7.15 0.73
C ALA A 158 7.57 5.69 0.31
N SER A 159 6.70 4.79 0.76
CA SER A 159 6.70 3.39 0.40
C SER A 159 5.50 3.10 -0.50
N ALA A 160 5.75 2.50 -1.66
CA ALA A 160 4.70 2.05 -2.57
C ALA A 160 4.90 0.57 -2.93
N LEU A 161 3.80 -0.15 -3.08
CA LEU A 161 3.81 -1.48 -3.66
C LEU A 161 3.71 -1.34 -5.18
N VAL A 162 4.73 -1.80 -5.90
CA VAL A 162 4.80 -1.73 -7.37
C VAL A 162 5.00 -3.13 -7.94
N HIS A 163 4.59 -3.34 -9.20
CA HIS A 163 4.80 -4.60 -9.90
C HIS A 163 5.49 -4.35 -11.24
N GLN A 164 6.68 -4.92 -11.42
CA GLN A 164 7.52 -4.78 -12.62
C GLN A 164 7.67 -3.32 -13.14
N LEU A 165 7.84 -2.35 -12.23
CA LEU A 165 8.00 -0.94 -12.59
C LEU A 165 9.42 -0.68 -13.06
N LYS A 166 9.60 -0.43 -14.36
CA LYS A 166 10.89 0.00 -14.92
C LYS A 166 11.12 1.47 -14.57
N VAL A 167 12.24 1.76 -13.91
CA VAL A 167 12.60 3.14 -13.52
C VAL A 167 13.96 3.50 -14.08
N GLU A 168 14.02 4.62 -14.81
CA GLU A 168 15.23 5.19 -15.38
C GLU A 168 15.46 6.62 -14.87
N LYS A 169 16.70 7.09 -15.02
CA LYS A 169 17.05 8.46 -14.68
C LYS A 169 16.27 9.43 -15.55
N ASP A 170 15.69 10.44 -14.92
CA ASP A 170 14.86 11.47 -15.54
C ASP A 170 13.51 10.99 -16.11
N GLU A 171 13.12 9.77 -15.75
CA GLU A 171 11.84 9.21 -16.14
C GLU A 171 10.69 9.79 -15.32
N HIS A 172 9.56 10.01 -15.99
CA HIS A 172 8.33 10.54 -15.41
C HIS A 172 7.28 9.44 -15.37
N LEU A 173 6.96 8.95 -14.18
CA LEU A 173 6.06 7.82 -13.98
C LEU A 173 4.90 8.22 -13.09
N LYS A 174 3.74 7.61 -13.35
CA LYS A 174 2.57 7.76 -12.49
C LYS A 174 2.46 6.55 -11.56
N ILE A 175 2.46 6.79 -10.25
CA ILE A 175 2.24 5.75 -9.23
C ILE A 175 0.92 6.10 -8.54
N GLY A 176 -0.11 5.29 -8.79
CA GLY A 176 -1.47 5.59 -8.37
C GLY A 176 -2.02 6.76 -9.16
N ASP A 177 -2.40 7.83 -8.46
CA ASP A 177 -2.91 9.06 -9.09
C ASP A 177 -1.89 10.20 -9.13
N GLU A 178 -0.71 10.00 -8.53
CA GLU A 178 0.35 11.01 -8.38
C GLU A 178 1.45 10.86 -9.44
N ASN A 179 2.03 11.98 -9.86
CA ASN A 179 3.15 12.02 -10.80
C ASN A 179 4.49 12.05 -10.04
N PHE A 180 5.45 11.26 -10.52
CA PHE A 180 6.80 11.19 -9.97
C PHE A 180 7.86 11.39 -11.05
N HIS A 181 8.89 12.17 -10.75
CA HIS A 181 10.10 12.30 -11.56
C HIS A 181 11.27 11.70 -10.78
N PHE A 182 11.85 10.62 -11.32
CA PHE A 182 12.99 9.94 -10.70
C PHE A 182 14.30 10.62 -11.11
N LEU A 183 14.97 11.27 -10.16
CA LEU A 183 16.19 12.04 -10.45
C LEU A 183 17.45 11.15 -10.55
N ASN A 184 17.42 10.01 -9.88
CA ASN A 184 18.42 8.96 -9.95
C ASN A 184 17.72 7.60 -10.10
N ALA A 185 18.13 6.82 -11.09
CA ALA A 185 17.82 5.39 -11.18
C ALA A 185 18.82 4.77 -12.15
N ALA A 186 19.23 3.53 -11.88
CA ALA A 186 20.22 2.83 -12.68
C ALA A 186 19.61 2.03 -13.85
N GLY A 187 18.32 2.24 -14.16
CA GLY A 187 17.59 1.46 -15.16
C GLY A 187 17.10 0.10 -14.64
N GLN A 188 16.80 0.02 -13.35
CA GLN A 188 16.33 -1.20 -12.69
C GLN A 188 14.81 -1.37 -12.81
N THR A 189 14.38 -2.64 -12.82
CA THR A 189 12.97 -3.00 -12.66
C THR A 189 12.71 -3.24 -11.18
N LEU A 190 11.74 -2.51 -10.63
CA LEU A 190 11.32 -2.62 -9.24
C LEU A 190 10.08 -3.51 -9.12
N ASP A 191 10.11 -4.42 -8.16
CA ASP A 191 9.00 -5.33 -7.87
C ASP A 191 8.84 -5.46 -6.34
N GLY A 192 7.60 -5.37 -5.85
CA GLY A 192 7.28 -5.38 -4.42
C GLY A 192 7.29 -3.99 -3.78
N VAL A 193 7.68 -3.94 -2.49
CA VAL A 193 7.63 -2.69 -1.70
C VAL A 193 8.90 -1.88 -1.94
N VAL A 194 8.73 -0.73 -2.57
CA VAL A 194 9.81 0.21 -2.89
C VAL A 194 9.71 1.42 -1.98
N ASN A 195 10.87 1.89 -1.51
CA ASN A 195 10.99 3.15 -0.79
C ASN A 195 11.69 4.18 -1.67
N PHE A 196 11.11 5.37 -1.78
CA PHE A 196 11.73 6.50 -2.47
C PHE A 196 11.64 7.75 -1.60
N SER A 197 12.67 8.60 -1.67
CA SER A 197 12.74 9.83 -0.88
C SER A 197 12.27 11.00 -1.72
N VAL A 198 11.33 11.79 -1.21
CA VAL A 198 10.87 13.03 -1.85
C VAL A 198 11.88 14.13 -1.57
N VAL A 199 12.36 14.77 -2.65
CA VAL A 199 13.46 15.74 -2.60
C VAL A 199 13.04 17.13 -3.08
N ASP A 200 11.74 17.40 -3.06
CA ASP A 200 11.18 18.70 -3.40
C ASP A 200 11.51 19.78 -2.36
N LYS A 201 11.37 21.03 -2.77
CA LYS A 201 11.50 22.17 -1.86
C LYS A 201 10.50 22.04 -0.72
N GLY A 202 10.99 22.12 0.51
CA GLY A 202 10.19 21.97 1.73
C GLY A 202 10.12 20.54 2.28
N PHE A 203 10.61 19.54 1.53
CA PHE A 203 10.77 18.16 2.02
C PHE A 203 12.21 17.81 2.40
N VAL A 204 13.16 18.64 1.96
CA VAL A 204 14.60 18.56 2.28
C VAL A 204 15.16 19.95 2.55
N SER A 205 16.36 20.03 3.10
CA SER A 205 17.02 21.33 3.30
C SER A 205 17.27 22.06 1.98
N ALA A 206 17.32 23.39 2.00
CA ALA A 206 17.61 24.18 0.79
C ALA A 206 18.95 23.82 0.13
N LYS A 207 19.93 23.36 0.94
CA LYS A 207 21.23 22.89 0.45
C LYS A 207 21.11 21.57 -0.29
N GLU A 208 20.34 20.63 0.23
CA GLU A 208 20.09 19.33 -0.41
C GLU A 208 19.23 19.48 -1.67
N PHE A 209 18.18 20.30 -1.61
CA PHE A 209 17.37 20.61 -2.78
C PHE A 209 18.22 21.10 -3.95
N LYS A 210 19.16 22.03 -3.71
CA LYS A 210 20.08 22.51 -4.76
C LYS A 210 20.94 21.39 -5.36
N LYS A 211 21.39 20.43 -4.53
CA LYS A 211 22.16 19.26 -5.01
C LYS A 211 21.29 18.38 -5.91
N TYR A 212 20.08 18.05 -5.45
CA TYR A 212 19.17 17.17 -6.20
C TYR A 212 18.67 17.84 -7.49
N ALA A 213 18.32 19.12 -7.43
CA ALA A 213 17.91 19.90 -8.59
C ALA A 213 19.01 20.00 -9.67
N ALA A 214 20.29 19.98 -9.28
CA ALA A 214 21.40 19.96 -10.22
C ALA A 214 21.59 18.61 -10.94
N MET A 215 20.92 17.53 -10.48
CA MET A 215 21.03 16.20 -11.11
C MET A 215 20.21 16.08 -12.39
N THR A 216 19.33 17.03 -12.67
CA THR A 216 18.45 17.03 -13.84
C THR A 216 18.47 18.39 -14.54
N LYS A 217 18.22 18.38 -15.86
CA LYS A 217 18.03 19.60 -16.65
C LYS A 217 16.55 19.95 -16.83
N MET A 218 15.65 19.10 -16.31
CA MET A 218 14.21 19.26 -16.46
C MET A 218 13.69 20.40 -15.58
N THR A 219 12.74 21.18 -16.11
CA THR A 219 12.23 22.40 -15.43
C THR A 219 11.18 22.11 -14.37
N CYS A 220 10.59 20.91 -14.38
CA CYS A 220 9.67 20.44 -13.34
C CYS A 220 10.28 20.52 -11.94
N VAL A 221 11.59 20.25 -11.78
CA VAL A 221 12.26 20.24 -10.46
C VAL A 221 12.25 21.59 -9.77
N GLN A 222 12.20 22.68 -10.54
CA GLN A 222 12.16 24.04 -9.99
C GLN A 222 10.74 24.47 -9.65
N THR A 223 9.76 23.99 -10.41
CA THR A 223 8.35 24.43 -10.31
C THR A 223 7.51 23.53 -9.42
N GLY A 224 7.90 22.26 -9.23
CA GLY A 224 7.09 21.24 -8.58
C GLY A 224 5.87 20.81 -9.40
N HIS A 225 5.75 21.27 -10.65
CA HIS A 225 4.59 21.04 -11.51
C HIS A 225 5.04 20.47 -12.86
N THR A 226 4.12 19.76 -13.52
CA THR A 226 4.39 19.20 -14.84
C THR A 226 4.65 20.31 -15.85
N ALA A 227 5.74 20.14 -16.62
CA ALA A 227 6.19 21.09 -17.64
C ALA A 227 6.39 20.36 -18.98
N LYS A 228 6.97 21.05 -19.97
CA LYS A 228 7.25 20.47 -21.30
C LYS A 228 8.09 19.20 -21.27
N CYS A 229 8.91 19.01 -20.23
CA CYS A 229 9.72 17.81 -20.01
C CYS A 229 8.92 16.59 -19.56
N CYS A 230 7.71 16.77 -19.04
CA CYS A 230 6.88 15.72 -18.46
C CYS A 230 5.98 15.07 -19.52
N ALA A 231 6.54 14.77 -20.70
CA ALA A 231 5.83 14.24 -21.86
C ALA A 231 5.41 12.77 -21.67
N SER A 232 4.62 12.50 -20.63
CA SER A 232 3.82 11.29 -20.53
C SER A 232 2.45 11.58 -21.16
N PRO A 233 1.89 10.67 -22.00
CA PRO A 233 0.59 10.86 -22.63
C PRO A 233 -0.59 11.07 -21.66
N GLN A 234 -0.38 10.96 -20.33
CA GLN A 234 -1.42 10.97 -19.32
C GLN A 234 -1.27 12.06 -18.23
N ALA A 235 -0.27 12.94 -18.32
CA ALA A 235 -0.10 14.02 -17.34
C ALA A 235 -0.90 15.26 -17.77
N SER A 236 -1.91 15.66 -16.98
CA SER A 236 -2.59 16.95 -17.17
C SER A 236 -1.58 18.10 -17.02
N VAL A 237 -1.69 19.09 -17.90
CA VAL A 237 -0.81 20.27 -17.90
C VAL A 237 -0.89 20.97 -16.54
N ASN A 238 0.26 21.30 -15.94
CA ASN A 238 0.39 21.97 -14.65
C ASN A 238 -0.15 21.17 -13.43
N SER A 239 -0.05 19.84 -13.48
CA SER A 239 -0.35 18.99 -12.32
C SER A 239 0.84 18.91 -11.38
N ARG A 240 0.60 18.60 -10.10
CA ARG A 240 1.68 18.36 -9.14
C ARG A 240 2.54 17.18 -9.59
N ILE A 241 3.86 17.33 -9.47
CA ILE A 241 4.83 16.25 -9.69
C ILE A 241 5.90 16.24 -8.60
N TYR A 242 6.08 15.09 -7.96
CA TYR A 242 7.06 14.90 -6.91
C TYR A 242 8.40 14.43 -7.48
N HIS A 243 9.49 15.08 -7.10
CA HIS A 243 10.82 14.65 -7.48
C HIS A 243 11.34 13.70 -6.42
N VAL A 244 11.77 12.52 -6.86
CA VAL A 244 12.14 11.43 -5.97
C VAL A 244 13.49 10.84 -6.31
N VAL A 245 14.12 10.30 -5.26
CA VAL A 245 15.35 9.54 -5.37
C VAL A 245 15.18 8.16 -4.75
N ILE A 246 15.81 7.16 -5.35
CA ILE A 246 15.86 5.76 -4.87
C ILE A 246 17.28 5.33 -4.54
#